data_AF-A0A4Y2DS45-F1
#
_entry.id   AF-A0A4Y2DS45-F1
#
_cell.length_a   1.000
_cell.length_b   1.000
_cell.length_c   1.000
_cell.angle_alpha   90.00
_cell.angle_beta   90.00
_cell.angle_gamma   90.00
#
_symmetry.space_group_name_H-M   'P 1'
#
loop_
_entity.id
_entity.type
_entity.pdbx_description
1 polymer ?
#
loop_
_entity_poly.entity_id
_entity_poly.type
_entity_poly.pdbx_seq_one_letter_code
_entity_poly.pdbx_strand_id
1 'polypeptide(L)'
;MNSGGRSMYTSSFIQNELINTFGHLIQSQIVRKVRKSISYSVLVDETTDISHIEQFSLCVRYVEDQSYKIREDFLTFVPVYDFTGAGLANTVLETLSILGHDFKKMRGQEYDGAATMRGQLRGQRVNANDNFKTLYAQVKKIAAKLDIKEDIPRVCRLQTARNKVPYSTEEEYYRRAVYVPYLDDFCNSLKERFESHKETVASLQHILPGFCTKTDFYSLEAAFNFYEEDLSHKEVVQNEFMLWKEKWSQEKSENLPKTVISSLEKCDKTFFPNIYILLQLLAVLPVSVASVERSFSSLRRLKTYLRNTTSESLDPASPLFEDYGGKVYVYKDDADFVDIIHTNADLLIYGGVGMEIPIGHVDYFPNGGKRQPGCKSTLKGAFMDIFKGEGEIACNHERAVHLFTDTILNPDSCQHIAYPCSNYSDFQLGKCLSCDANTCGQMGYRAKGSGIYYLMTKPKKPFCADVGKLHVQYPSAIKKSFGSVILTLVGANGDKENITLSKKDEKLSPGAEKVLALPINDVLRPLSKVMALYLRYNGWFTKGAETFGLASVTITNSKGDYIFKSCDEDIILKDNEYQELKQTAGTC
;
A
#
# COMPACT_ATOMS: atom_id res chain seq x y z
N MET A 1 25.11 5.66 -32.54
CA MET A 1 25.58 6.75 -31.66
C MET A 1 26.85 6.26 -30.98
N ASN A 2 27.99 6.87 -31.29
CA ASN A 2 29.26 6.58 -30.61
C ASN A 2 29.43 7.58 -29.46
N SER A 3 29.31 7.11 -28.22
CA SER A 3 29.74 7.86 -27.03
C SER A 3 30.90 7.11 -26.39
N GLY A 4 32.08 7.74 -26.40
CA GLY A 4 33.25 7.29 -25.64
C GLY A 4 33.04 7.51 -24.14
N GLY A 5 33.56 6.57 -23.34
CA GLY A 5 33.41 6.53 -21.88
C GLY A 5 32.14 5.79 -21.46
N ARG A 6 32.28 4.75 -20.62
CA ARG A 6 31.21 3.82 -20.16
C ARG A 6 29.89 4.53 -19.83
N SER A 7 28.99 4.65 -20.80
CA SER A 7 27.60 5.06 -20.58
C SER A 7 26.89 3.91 -19.86
N MET A 8 26.67 4.05 -18.56
CA MET A 8 25.81 3.13 -17.83
C MET A 8 24.36 3.58 -18.05
N TYR A 9 23.59 2.81 -18.81
CA TYR A 9 22.16 3.04 -19.07
C TYR A 9 21.31 2.69 -17.84
N THR A 10 21.67 3.25 -16.69
CA THR A 10 21.13 2.91 -15.37
C THR A 10 20.14 3.93 -14.85
N SER A 11 19.82 4.98 -15.62
CA SER A 11 18.78 5.92 -15.21
C SER A 11 17.41 5.25 -15.29
N SER A 12 16.56 5.52 -14.30
CA SER A 12 15.19 5.00 -14.24
C SER A 12 14.38 5.37 -15.49
N PHE A 13 14.60 6.56 -16.06
CA PHE A 13 13.99 6.97 -17.32
C PHE A 13 14.34 6.02 -18.48
N ILE A 14 15.63 5.75 -18.69
CA ILE A 14 16.09 4.89 -19.79
C ILE A 14 15.68 3.44 -19.54
N GLN A 15 15.75 2.96 -18.30
CA GLN A 15 15.32 1.61 -17.94
C GLN A 15 13.82 1.42 -18.17
N ASN A 16 12.98 2.38 -17.76
CA ASN A 16 11.54 2.33 -18.01
C ASN A 16 11.21 2.40 -19.50
N GLU A 17 11.93 3.22 -20.27
CA GLU A 17 11.79 3.28 -21.73
C GLU A 17 12.14 1.92 -22.37
N LEU A 18 13.23 1.29 -21.94
CA LEU A 18 13.64 -0.05 -22.40
C LEU A 18 12.61 -1.11 -22.01
N ILE A 19 12.14 -1.12 -20.76
CA ILE A 19 11.11 -2.05 -20.27
C ILE A 19 9.83 -1.92 -21.09
N ASN A 20 9.35 -0.70 -21.32
CA ASN A 20 8.16 -0.45 -22.13
C ASN A 20 8.37 -0.91 -23.57
N THR A 21 9.53 -0.64 -24.16
CA THR A 21 9.86 -1.07 -25.52
C THR A 21 9.88 -2.59 -25.65
N PHE A 22 10.53 -3.30 -24.71
CA PHE A 22 10.53 -4.76 -24.68
C PHE A 22 9.13 -5.33 -24.45
N GLY A 23 8.36 -4.72 -23.54
CA GLY A 23 6.97 -5.08 -23.28
C GLY A 23 6.11 -5.01 -24.55
N HIS A 24 6.17 -3.89 -25.27
CA HIS A 24 5.46 -3.71 -26.54
C HIS A 24 5.92 -4.72 -27.60
N LEU A 25 7.22 -5.00 -27.70
CA LEU A 25 7.75 -5.96 -28.68
C LEU A 25 7.27 -7.39 -28.38
N ILE A 26 7.29 -7.81 -27.12
CA ILE A 26 6.78 -9.12 -26.68
C ILE A 26 5.27 -9.21 -26.96
N GLN A 27 4.50 -8.21 -26.56
CA GLN A 27 3.05 -8.17 -26.76
C GLN A 27 2.70 -8.24 -28.25
N SER A 28 3.39 -7.47 -29.10
CA SER A 28 3.22 -7.50 -30.55
C SER A 28 3.51 -8.88 -31.14
N GLN A 29 4.55 -9.57 -30.64
CA GLN A 29 4.86 -10.93 -31.08
C GLN A 29 3.75 -11.92 -30.67
N ILE A 30 3.21 -11.82 -29.46
CA ILE A 30 2.10 -12.66 -28.99
C ILE A 30 0.86 -12.43 -29.87
N VAL A 31 0.46 -11.17 -30.08
CA VAL A 31 -0.67 -10.80 -30.95
C VAL A 31 -0.49 -11.39 -32.36
N ARG A 32 0.72 -11.30 -32.93
CA ARG A 32 1.03 -11.88 -34.25
C ARG A 32 0.87 -13.40 -34.27
N LYS A 33 1.26 -14.10 -33.20
CA LYS A 33 1.08 -15.56 -33.09
C LYS A 33 -0.39 -15.94 -32.98
N VAL A 34 -1.15 -15.23 -32.14
CA VAL A 34 -2.60 -15.44 -31.98
C VAL A 34 -3.34 -15.17 -33.30
N ARG A 35 -2.97 -14.13 -34.06
CA ARG A 35 -3.58 -13.86 -35.38
C ARG A 35 -3.42 -15.01 -36.37
N LYS A 36 -2.29 -15.73 -36.29
CA LYS A 36 -2.02 -16.91 -37.12
C LYS A 36 -2.76 -18.16 -36.66
N SER A 37 -3.19 -18.24 -35.40
CA SER A 37 -3.98 -19.38 -34.94
C SER A 37 -5.37 -19.37 -35.58
N ILE A 38 -5.99 -20.55 -35.62
CA ILE A 38 -7.36 -20.72 -36.11
C ILE A 38 -8.33 -20.03 -35.17
N SER A 39 -8.18 -20.32 -33.88
CA SER A 39 -9.00 -19.78 -32.80
C SER A 39 -8.14 -19.48 -31.56
N TYR A 40 -8.72 -18.74 -30.63
CA TYR A 40 -8.14 -18.49 -29.31
C TYR A 40 -9.23 -18.39 -28.24
N SER A 41 -8.81 -18.51 -26.99
CA SER A 41 -9.64 -18.25 -25.81
C SER A 41 -8.98 -17.17 -24.96
N VAL A 42 -9.79 -16.47 -24.18
CA VAL A 42 -9.30 -15.52 -23.18
C VAL A 42 -9.43 -16.10 -21.78
N LEU A 43 -8.43 -15.85 -20.95
CA LEU A 43 -8.50 -16.11 -19.52
C LEU A 43 -8.42 -14.75 -18.82
N VAL A 44 -9.35 -14.52 -17.92
CA VAL A 44 -9.49 -13.27 -17.19
C VAL A 44 -9.60 -13.57 -15.71
N ASP A 45 -8.86 -12.85 -14.90
CA ASP A 45 -8.97 -12.93 -13.45
C ASP A 45 -8.90 -11.52 -12.86
N GLU A 46 -9.71 -11.29 -11.83
CA GLU A 46 -9.87 -10.01 -11.15
C GLU A 46 -9.03 -9.99 -9.88
N THR A 47 -8.30 -8.90 -9.67
CA THR A 47 -7.68 -8.67 -8.36
C THR A 47 -7.74 -7.20 -8.01
N THR A 48 -7.84 -6.90 -6.72
CA THR A 48 -7.66 -5.55 -6.22
C THR A 48 -6.17 -5.24 -6.14
N ASP A 49 -5.74 -4.16 -6.80
CA ASP A 49 -4.39 -3.66 -6.63
C ASP A 49 -4.20 -2.97 -5.26
N ILE A 50 -2.96 -2.67 -4.92
CA ILE A 50 -2.58 -2.06 -3.62
C ILE A 50 -3.04 -0.60 -3.47
N SER A 51 -3.48 0.04 -4.56
CA SER A 51 -4.06 1.38 -4.59
C SER A 51 -5.60 1.33 -4.50
N HIS A 52 -6.16 0.15 -4.19
CA HIS A 52 -7.59 -0.14 -4.16
C HIS A 52 -8.29 0.00 -5.52
N ILE A 53 -7.53 -0.04 -6.63
CA ILE A 53 -8.07 -0.08 -7.98
C ILE A 53 -8.13 -1.55 -8.39
N GLU A 54 -9.32 -2.03 -8.73
CA GLU A 54 -9.47 -3.37 -9.29
C GLU A 54 -8.91 -3.40 -10.72
N GLN A 55 -8.20 -4.49 -11.02
CA GLN A 55 -7.57 -4.70 -12.32
C GLN A 55 -7.72 -6.16 -12.74
N PHE A 56 -7.83 -6.35 -14.05
CA PHE A 56 -7.80 -7.67 -14.68
C PHE A 56 -6.42 -8.08 -15.12
N SER A 57 -6.09 -9.36 -14.92
CA SER A 57 -5.06 -10.04 -15.68
C SER A 57 -5.68 -10.64 -16.94
N LEU A 58 -5.24 -10.19 -18.12
CA LEU A 58 -5.71 -10.73 -19.38
C LEU A 58 -4.65 -11.64 -20.00
N CYS A 59 -4.99 -12.92 -20.14
CA CYS A 59 -4.18 -13.91 -20.85
C CYS A 59 -4.95 -14.48 -22.04
N VAL A 60 -4.20 -15.01 -23.02
CA VAL A 60 -4.77 -15.71 -24.17
C VAL A 60 -4.25 -17.14 -24.27
N ARG A 61 -5.16 -18.06 -24.57
CA ARG A 61 -4.86 -19.45 -24.88
C ARG A 61 -5.06 -19.71 -26.36
N TYR A 62 -4.05 -20.26 -27.02
CA TYR A 62 -4.10 -20.59 -28.44
C TYR A 62 -3.16 -21.76 -28.76
N VAL A 63 -3.35 -22.40 -29.91
CA VAL A 63 -2.40 -23.38 -30.42
C VAL A 63 -1.44 -22.68 -31.37
N GLU A 64 -0.14 -22.80 -31.10
CA GLU A 64 0.89 -22.25 -31.95
C GLU A 64 0.98 -23.06 -33.26
N ASP A 65 0.85 -22.35 -34.38
CA ASP A 65 0.98 -22.92 -35.71
C ASP A 65 2.36 -23.59 -35.88
N GLN A 66 2.39 -24.70 -36.62
CA GLN A 66 3.56 -25.55 -36.90
C GLN A 66 4.13 -26.36 -35.72
N SER A 67 4.07 -25.85 -34.48
CA SER A 67 4.62 -26.56 -33.30
C SER A 67 3.59 -27.43 -32.57
N TYR A 68 2.29 -27.23 -32.85
CA TYR A 68 1.15 -27.88 -32.18
C TYR A 68 1.19 -27.77 -30.65
N LYS A 69 1.82 -26.71 -30.13
CA LYS A 69 1.90 -26.45 -28.69
C LYS A 69 0.75 -25.55 -28.27
N ILE A 70 0.05 -25.96 -27.21
CA ILE A 70 -0.85 -25.04 -26.49
C ILE A 70 0.01 -24.01 -25.77
N ARG A 71 -0.31 -22.75 -26.00
CA ARG A 71 0.32 -21.58 -25.38
C ARG A 71 -0.71 -20.86 -24.55
N GLU A 72 -0.31 -20.45 -23.36
CA GLU A 72 -1.01 -19.45 -22.56
C GLU A 72 -0.02 -18.32 -22.33
N ASP A 73 -0.28 -17.18 -22.96
CA ASP A 73 0.60 -16.02 -22.89
C ASP A 73 -0.16 -14.84 -22.26
N PHE A 74 0.51 -14.17 -21.32
CA PHE A 74 0.00 -12.95 -20.68
C PHE A 74 0.03 -11.79 -21.67
N LEU A 75 -1.08 -11.05 -21.77
CA LEU A 75 -1.19 -9.87 -22.65
C LEU A 75 -0.91 -8.58 -21.90
N THR A 76 -1.70 -8.30 -20.86
CA THR A 76 -1.63 -7.04 -20.11
C THR A 76 -2.44 -7.13 -18.82
N PHE A 77 -2.16 -6.20 -17.91
CA PHE A 77 -3.11 -5.83 -16.85
C PHE A 77 -4.03 -4.72 -17.37
N VAL A 78 -5.30 -4.73 -16.98
CA VAL A 78 -6.30 -3.73 -17.40
C VAL A 78 -7.01 -3.17 -16.16
N PRO A 79 -6.97 -1.86 -15.91
CA PRO A 79 -7.73 -1.26 -14.82
C PRO A 79 -9.23 -1.34 -15.11
N VAL A 80 -10.03 -1.58 -14.08
CA VAL A 80 -11.49 -1.72 -14.16
C VAL A 80 -12.15 -0.65 -13.32
N TYR A 81 -13.12 0.03 -13.91
CA TYR A 81 -13.89 1.09 -13.24
C TYR A 81 -15.39 0.77 -13.11
N ASP A 82 -15.90 -0.17 -13.92
CA ASP A 82 -17.28 -0.64 -13.90
C ASP A 82 -17.30 -2.14 -13.59
N PHE A 83 -17.72 -2.47 -12.37
CA PHE A 83 -17.77 -3.82 -11.81
C PHE A 83 -19.02 -4.62 -12.21
N THR A 84 -19.89 -4.06 -13.04
CA THR A 84 -21.03 -4.80 -13.58
C THR A 84 -20.56 -5.83 -14.60
N GLY A 85 -21.23 -6.98 -14.71
CA GLY A 85 -20.87 -7.99 -15.71
C GLY A 85 -20.83 -7.46 -17.15
N ALA A 86 -21.62 -6.43 -17.47
CA ALA A 86 -21.58 -5.73 -18.76
C ALA A 86 -20.34 -4.82 -18.88
N GLY A 87 -20.00 -4.06 -17.84
CA GLY A 87 -18.79 -3.22 -17.79
C GLY A 87 -17.51 -4.04 -17.92
N LEU A 88 -17.42 -5.17 -17.21
CA LEU A 88 -16.30 -6.09 -17.29
C LEU A 88 -16.16 -6.68 -18.70
N ALA A 89 -17.27 -7.11 -19.31
CA ALA A 89 -17.26 -7.64 -20.68
C ALA A 89 -16.82 -6.59 -21.70
N ASN A 90 -17.34 -5.36 -21.60
CA ASN A 90 -16.95 -4.25 -22.48
C ASN A 90 -15.46 -3.93 -22.34
N THR A 91 -14.93 -3.89 -21.11
CA THR A 91 -13.51 -3.62 -20.85
C THR A 91 -12.61 -4.66 -21.51
N VAL A 92 -12.97 -5.96 -21.42
CA VAL A 92 -12.24 -7.04 -22.10
C VAL A 92 -12.30 -6.88 -23.61
N LEU A 93 -13.48 -6.63 -24.17
CA LEU A 93 -13.68 -6.47 -25.61
C LEU A 93 -12.92 -5.25 -26.15
N GLU A 94 -13.00 -4.10 -25.50
CA GLU A 94 -12.25 -2.89 -25.88
C GLU A 94 -10.75 -3.13 -25.86
N THR A 95 -10.24 -3.77 -24.80
CA THR A 95 -8.81 -4.10 -24.68
C THR A 95 -8.36 -5.01 -25.83
N LEU A 96 -9.11 -6.08 -26.13
CA LEU A 96 -8.80 -6.98 -27.23
C LEU A 96 -8.88 -6.28 -28.59
N SER A 97 -9.81 -5.34 -28.76
CA SER A 97 -9.92 -4.51 -29.97
C SER A 97 -8.69 -3.62 -30.15
N ILE A 98 -8.26 -2.94 -29.10
CA ILE A 98 -7.06 -2.08 -29.09
C ILE A 98 -5.80 -2.88 -29.43
N LEU A 99 -5.67 -4.09 -28.88
CA LEU A 99 -4.58 -5.01 -29.20
C LEU A 99 -4.69 -5.63 -30.61
N GLY A 100 -5.84 -5.44 -31.27
CA GLY A 100 -6.09 -5.86 -32.65
C GLY A 100 -6.36 -7.36 -32.80
N HIS A 101 -7.04 -7.96 -31.82
CA HIS A 101 -7.56 -9.33 -31.93
C HIS A 101 -8.87 -9.38 -32.72
N ASP A 102 -9.07 -10.47 -33.46
CA ASP A 102 -10.29 -10.73 -34.22
C ASP A 102 -11.29 -11.53 -33.39
N PHE A 103 -12.38 -10.89 -32.97
CA PHE A 103 -13.42 -11.53 -32.18
C PHE A 103 -14.06 -12.74 -32.86
N LYS A 104 -14.04 -12.81 -34.20
CA LYS A 104 -14.57 -13.96 -34.94
C LYS A 104 -13.80 -15.24 -34.69
N LYS A 105 -12.58 -15.15 -34.15
CA LYS A 105 -11.74 -16.32 -33.79
C LYS A 105 -11.82 -16.68 -32.30
N MET A 106 -12.52 -15.91 -31.49
CA MET A 106 -12.66 -16.20 -30.05
C MET A 106 -13.63 -17.36 -29.86
N ARG A 107 -13.19 -18.44 -29.20
CA ARG A 107 -13.98 -19.67 -29.01
C ARG A 107 -14.11 -20.12 -27.55
N GLY A 108 -13.51 -19.39 -26.62
CA GLY A 108 -13.65 -19.66 -25.20
C GLY A 108 -13.29 -18.46 -24.33
N GLN A 109 -13.87 -18.44 -23.14
CA GLN A 109 -13.62 -17.43 -22.11
C GLN A 109 -13.61 -18.14 -20.76
N GLU A 110 -12.59 -17.91 -19.93
CA GLU A 110 -12.49 -18.45 -18.57
C GLU A 110 -12.31 -17.33 -17.55
N TYR A 111 -13.06 -17.41 -16.45
CA TYR A 111 -13.06 -16.45 -15.34
C TYR A 111 -12.91 -17.21 -14.02
N ASP A 112 -12.12 -16.69 -13.08
CA ASP A 112 -12.01 -17.30 -11.75
C ASP A 112 -13.33 -17.14 -10.94
N GLY A 113 -13.57 -18.06 -10.00
CA GLY A 113 -14.65 -17.99 -9.02
C GLY A 113 -16.01 -18.50 -9.48
N ALA A 114 -16.28 -18.63 -10.78
CA ALA A 114 -17.63 -18.92 -11.26
C ALA A 114 -18.14 -20.33 -10.87
N ALA A 115 -17.25 -21.33 -10.79
CA ALA A 115 -17.57 -22.68 -10.31
C ALA A 115 -17.56 -22.80 -8.77
N THR A 116 -16.70 -22.03 -8.09
CA THR A 116 -16.54 -22.00 -6.62
C THR A 116 -17.75 -21.34 -5.94
N MET A 117 -18.28 -20.27 -6.55
CA MET A 117 -19.50 -19.58 -6.11
C MET A 117 -20.70 -20.54 -6.06
N ARG A 118 -20.87 -21.42 -7.06
CA ARG A 118 -21.94 -22.43 -7.08
C ARG A 118 -21.85 -23.39 -5.89
N GLY A 119 -20.65 -23.82 -5.50
CA GLY A 119 -20.44 -24.75 -4.38
C GLY A 119 -20.72 -24.12 -3.02
N GLN A 120 -20.17 -22.94 -2.77
CA GLN A 120 -20.41 -22.19 -1.53
C GLN A 120 -21.86 -21.75 -1.39
N LEU A 121 -22.51 -21.28 -2.45
CA LEU A 121 -23.90 -20.84 -2.42
C LEU A 121 -24.86 -22.01 -2.23
N ARG A 122 -24.57 -23.19 -2.79
CA ARG A 122 -25.31 -24.41 -2.47
C ARG A 122 -25.17 -24.79 -1.00
N GLY A 123 -23.98 -24.66 -0.42
CA GLY A 123 -23.75 -24.83 1.01
C GLY A 123 -24.52 -23.81 1.86
N GLN A 124 -24.55 -22.55 1.45
CA GLN A 124 -25.33 -21.50 2.10
C GLN A 124 -26.84 -21.74 1.98
N ARG A 125 -27.30 -22.32 0.88
CA ARG A 125 -28.70 -22.67 0.66
C ARG A 125 -29.13 -23.84 1.55
N VAL A 126 -28.26 -24.83 1.76
CA VAL A 126 -28.49 -25.96 2.68
C VAL A 126 -28.54 -25.47 4.13
N ASN A 127 -27.63 -24.57 4.51
CA ASN A 127 -27.54 -24.00 5.86
C ASN A 127 -28.26 -22.64 5.98
N ALA A 128 -29.27 -22.39 5.14
CA ALA A 128 -29.87 -21.06 5.00
C ALA A 128 -30.49 -20.53 6.30
N ASN A 129 -30.94 -21.42 7.20
CA ASN A 129 -31.50 -21.03 8.49
C ASN A 129 -30.45 -20.44 9.43
N ASP A 130 -29.33 -21.14 9.63
CA ASP A 130 -28.29 -20.73 10.58
C ASP A 130 -27.46 -19.55 10.03
N ASN A 131 -27.19 -19.57 8.73
CA ASN A 131 -26.45 -18.50 8.06
C ASN A 131 -27.27 -17.20 8.03
N PHE A 132 -28.56 -17.27 7.70
CA PHE A 132 -29.40 -16.08 7.67
C PHE A 132 -29.59 -15.49 9.06
N LYS A 133 -29.71 -16.32 10.11
CA LYS A 133 -29.80 -15.83 11.49
C LYS A 133 -28.59 -14.99 11.89
N THR A 134 -27.39 -15.44 11.51
CA THR A 134 -26.14 -14.70 11.76
C THR A 134 -26.09 -13.40 10.96
N LEU A 135 -26.44 -13.44 9.68
CA LEU A 135 -26.50 -12.27 8.80
C LEU A 135 -27.52 -11.24 9.30
N TYR A 136 -28.70 -11.70 9.70
CA TYR A 136 -29.77 -10.86 10.21
C TYR A 136 -29.37 -10.14 11.51
N ALA A 137 -28.65 -10.82 12.41
CA ALA A 137 -28.10 -10.19 13.62
C ALA A 137 -27.06 -9.10 13.30
N GLN A 138 -26.28 -9.23 12.23
CA GLN A 138 -25.35 -8.20 11.77
C GLN A 138 -26.08 -7.01 11.15
N VAL A 139 -27.07 -7.28 10.29
CA VAL A 139 -27.93 -6.25 9.68
C VAL A 139 -28.66 -5.46 10.76
N LYS A 140 -29.18 -6.12 11.81
CA LYS A 140 -29.78 -5.46 12.99
C LYS A 140 -28.83 -4.47 13.66
N LYS A 141 -27.57 -4.86 13.87
CA LYS A 141 -26.56 -3.97 14.47
C LYS A 141 -26.26 -2.76 13.60
N ILE A 142 -26.26 -2.93 12.27
CA ILE A 142 -26.02 -1.83 11.32
C ILE A 142 -27.24 -0.91 11.26
N ALA A 143 -28.44 -1.48 11.16
CA ALA A 143 -29.70 -0.73 11.14
C ALA A 143 -29.88 0.12 12.41
N ALA A 144 -29.55 -0.44 13.58
CA ALA A 144 -29.58 0.28 14.85
C ALA A 144 -28.58 1.45 14.90
N LYS A 145 -27.41 1.32 14.27
CA LYS A 145 -26.43 2.43 14.18
C LYS A 145 -26.87 3.55 13.24
N LEU A 146 -27.73 3.23 12.27
CA LEU A 146 -28.24 4.16 11.26
C LEU A 146 -29.66 4.68 11.59
N ASP A 147 -30.20 4.33 12.76
CA ASP A 147 -31.57 4.61 13.18
C ASP A 147 -32.64 4.14 12.18
N ILE A 148 -32.36 3.04 11.48
CA ILE A 148 -33.29 2.41 10.54
C ILE A 148 -34.13 1.40 11.29
N LYS A 149 -35.45 1.62 11.32
CA LYS A 149 -36.40 0.68 11.92
C LYS A 149 -36.67 -0.50 10.99
N GLU A 150 -36.63 -1.70 11.55
CA GLU A 150 -37.06 -2.92 10.87
C GLU A 150 -38.58 -2.90 10.70
N ASP A 151 -39.06 -2.64 9.50
CA ASP A 151 -40.47 -2.80 9.15
C ASP A 151 -40.60 -3.74 7.96
N ILE A 152 -41.62 -4.60 7.97
CA ILE A 152 -41.98 -5.44 6.83
C ILE A 152 -42.68 -4.55 5.79
N PRO A 153 -42.30 -4.58 4.51
CA PRO A 153 -42.98 -3.83 3.47
C PRO A 153 -44.47 -4.16 3.44
N ARG A 154 -45.32 -3.12 3.31
CA ARG A 154 -46.79 -3.26 3.33
C ARG A 154 -47.27 -4.33 2.36
N VAL A 155 -47.93 -5.36 2.86
CA VAL A 155 -48.48 -6.46 2.04
C VAL A 155 -49.91 -6.08 1.63
N CYS A 156 -50.11 -5.64 0.39
CA CYS A 156 -51.46 -5.44 -0.15
C CYS A 156 -52.21 -6.78 -0.24
N ARG A 157 -53.52 -6.79 0.04
CA ARG A 157 -54.37 -8.01 0.09
C ARG A 157 -54.36 -8.83 -1.19
N LEU A 158 -54.11 -8.19 -2.34
CA LEU A 158 -53.96 -8.79 -3.67
C LEU A 158 -52.52 -8.59 -4.15
N GLN A 159 -51.68 -9.61 -3.92
CA GLN A 159 -50.35 -9.72 -4.53
C GLN A 159 -50.49 -10.59 -5.78
N THR A 160 -50.37 -10.00 -6.97
CA THR A 160 -50.33 -10.72 -8.25
C THR A 160 -48.92 -11.16 -8.65
N ALA A 161 -47.87 -10.58 -8.04
CA ALA A 161 -46.47 -10.77 -8.47
C ALA A 161 -45.48 -11.21 -7.37
N ARG A 162 -45.92 -11.43 -6.11
CA ARG A 162 -45.04 -11.88 -5.00
C ARG A 162 -45.71 -13.00 -4.20
N ASN A 163 -44.93 -13.99 -3.78
CA ASN A 163 -45.41 -15.11 -2.96
C ASN A 163 -45.91 -14.62 -1.59
N LYS A 164 -47.13 -15.02 -1.19
CA LYS A 164 -47.63 -14.90 0.19
C LYS A 164 -46.96 -15.95 1.05
N VAL A 165 -45.78 -15.61 1.59
CA VAL A 165 -45.04 -16.52 2.46
C VAL A 165 -45.56 -16.38 3.89
N PRO A 166 -45.92 -17.46 4.60
CA PRO A 166 -46.27 -17.38 6.02
C PRO A 166 -45.02 -17.04 6.85
N TYR A 167 -45.14 -16.13 7.79
CA TYR A 167 -44.04 -15.71 8.68
C TYR A 167 -44.56 -15.42 10.08
N SER A 168 -43.73 -15.71 11.08
CA SER A 168 -43.98 -15.42 12.50
C SER A 168 -43.14 -14.24 13.03
N THR A 169 -42.02 -13.93 12.37
CA THR A 169 -41.10 -12.84 12.71
C THR A 169 -40.62 -12.12 11.45
N GLU A 170 -40.10 -10.90 11.62
CA GLU A 170 -39.46 -10.11 10.56
C GLU A 170 -38.27 -10.86 9.94
N GLU A 171 -37.48 -11.55 10.78
CA GLU A 171 -36.39 -12.43 10.34
C GLU A 171 -36.90 -13.54 9.41
N GLU A 172 -37.99 -14.19 9.80
CA GLU A 172 -38.56 -15.28 9.00
C GLU A 172 -39.10 -14.78 7.66
N TYR A 173 -39.70 -13.58 7.65
CA TYR A 173 -40.16 -12.93 6.44
C TYR A 173 -38.99 -12.68 5.48
N TYR A 174 -37.94 -11.97 5.91
CA TYR A 174 -36.81 -11.64 5.04
C TYR A 174 -36.03 -12.87 4.57
N ARG A 175 -35.91 -13.91 5.42
CA ARG A 175 -35.28 -15.17 5.04
C ARG A 175 -36.00 -15.83 3.87
N ARG A 176 -37.33 -15.96 3.96
CA ARG A 176 -38.12 -16.75 3.02
C ARG A 176 -38.60 -15.96 1.80
N ALA A 177 -38.79 -14.65 1.94
CA ALA A 177 -39.28 -13.78 0.86
C ALA A 177 -38.15 -13.15 0.04
N VAL A 178 -36.92 -13.05 0.58
CA VAL A 178 -35.79 -12.38 -0.07
C VAL A 178 -34.58 -13.29 -0.17
N TYR A 179 -34.02 -13.74 0.95
CA TYR A 179 -32.73 -14.44 0.99
C TYR A 179 -32.75 -15.80 0.26
N VAL A 180 -33.74 -16.65 0.57
CA VAL A 180 -33.88 -17.96 -0.07
C VAL A 180 -34.19 -17.85 -1.57
N PRO A 181 -35.19 -17.05 -2.02
CA PRO A 181 -35.45 -16.86 -3.43
C PRO A 181 -34.25 -16.31 -4.21
N TYR A 182 -33.50 -15.37 -3.63
CA TYR A 182 -32.28 -14.84 -4.24
C TYR A 182 -31.22 -15.94 -4.43
N LEU A 183 -30.96 -16.75 -3.41
CA LEU A 183 -30.00 -17.86 -3.52
C LEU A 183 -30.44 -18.90 -4.55
N ASP A 184 -31.73 -19.23 -4.60
CA ASP A 184 -32.28 -20.19 -5.58
C ASP A 184 -32.18 -19.67 -7.01
N ASP A 185 -32.56 -18.41 -7.25
CA ASP A 185 -32.48 -17.76 -8.56
C ASP A 185 -31.03 -17.64 -9.05
N PHE A 186 -30.12 -17.25 -8.16
CA PHE A 186 -28.69 -17.18 -8.46
C PHE A 186 -28.08 -18.56 -8.74
N CYS A 187 -28.45 -19.58 -7.97
CA CYS A 187 -28.00 -20.96 -8.21
C CYS A 187 -28.53 -21.51 -9.54
N ASN A 188 -29.78 -21.22 -9.88
CA ASN A 188 -30.38 -21.62 -11.16
C ASN A 188 -29.72 -20.90 -12.33
N SER A 189 -29.47 -19.60 -12.20
CA SER A 189 -28.73 -18.81 -13.21
C SER A 189 -27.33 -19.37 -13.46
N LEU A 190 -26.60 -19.76 -12.41
CA LEU A 190 -25.32 -20.46 -12.56
C LEU A 190 -25.49 -21.84 -13.20
N LYS A 191 -26.52 -22.60 -12.84
CA LYS A 191 -26.78 -23.92 -13.42
C LYS A 191 -27.07 -23.82 -14.92
N GLU A 192 -27.96 -22.93 -15.35
CA GLU A 192 -28.27 -22.69 -16.77
C GLU A 192 -27.02 -22.25 -17.55
N ARG A 193 -26.20 -21.37 -16.94
CA ARG A 193 -24.93 -20.90 -17.54
C ARG A 193 -23.89 -22.02 -17.72
N PHE A 194 -23.81 -23.00 -16.81
CA PHE A 194 -22.79 -24.05 -16.84
C PHE A 194 -23.24 -25.41 -17.42
N GLU A 195 -24.54 -25.68 -17.51
CA GLU A 195 -25.04 -26.96 -18.06
C GLU A 195 -25.15 -26.91 -19.60
N SER A 196 -25.38 -25.72 -20.19
CA SER A 196 -25.59 -25.52 -21.63
C SER A 196 -24.44 -26.00 -22.53
N HIS A 197 -23.18 -25.89 -22.07
CA HIS A 197 -22.00 -26.22 -22.87
C HIS A 197 -21.40 -27.60 -22.52
N LYS A 198 -21.90 -28.25 -21.46
CA LYS A 198 -21.37 -29.52 -20.97
C LYS A 198 -21.52 -30.64 -22.00
N GLU A 199 -22.67 -30.69 -22.67
CA GLU A 199 -22.94 -31.66 -23.72
C GLU A 199 -22.03 -31.43 -24.94
N THR A 200 -21.85 -30.17 -25.36
CA THR A 200 -20.93 -29.79 -26.44
C THR A 200 -19.49 -30.20 -26.14
N VAL A 201 -18.98 -29.91 -24.94
CA VAL A 201 -17.59 -30.25 -24.55
C VAL A 201 -17.40 -31.76 -24.44
N ALA A 202 -18.36 -32.48 -23.85
CA ALA A 202 -18.32 -33.94 -23.80
C ALA A 202 -18.39 -34.55 -25.21
N SER A 203 -19.24 -33.99 -26.07
CA SER A 203 -19.37 -34.38 -27.48
C SER A 203 -18.06 -34.21 -28.24
N LEU A 204 -17.35 -33.09 -28.02
CA LEU A 204 -16.08 -32.79 -28.68
C LEU A 204 -14.96 -33.78 -28.31
N GLN A 205 -14.99 -34.40 -27.13
CA GLN A 205 -14.00 -35.40 -26.72
C GLN A 205 -14.05 -36.67 -27.58
N HIS A 206 -15.18 -36.96 -28.22
CA HIS A 206 -15.33 -38.12 -29.10
C HIS A 206 -14.48 -38.04 -30.37
N ILE A 207 -13.86 -36.90 -30.66
CA ILE A 207 -12.90 -36.76 -31.76
C ILE A 207 -11.55 -37.44 -31.48
N LEU A 208 -11.21 -37.64 -30.20
CA LEU A 208 -9.94 -38.21 -29.79
C LEU A 208 -9.90 -39.71 -30.14
N PRO A 209 -8.79 -40.23 -30.69
CA PRO A 209 -8.67 -41.64 -31.11
C PRO A 209 -9.09 -42.67 -30.05
N GLY A 210 -8.74 -42.43 -28.78
CA GLY A 210 -9.14 -43.27 -27.65
C GLY A 210 -10.65 -43.42 -27.42
N PHE A 211 -11.45 -42.49 -27.93
CA PHE A 211 -12.90 -42.44 -27.81
C PHE A 211 -13.61 -42.70 -29.15
N CYS A 212 -13.12 -42.12 -30.26
CA CYS A 212 -13.78 -42.18 -31.57
C CYS A 212 -13.95 -43.63 -32.07
N THR A 213 -13.01 -44.51 -31.73
CA THR A 213 -13.06 -45.94 -32.08
C THR A 213 -14.24 -46.69 -31.45
N LYS A 214 -14.82 -46.14 -30.38
CA LYS A 214 -15.90 -46.77 -29.60
C LYS A 214 -17.25 -46.09 -29.77
N THR A 215 -17.31 -45.00 -30.54
CA THR A 215 -18.52 -44.18 -30.69
C THR A 215 -18.86 -43.95 -32.14
N ASP A 216 -20.09 -43.51 -32.38
CA ASP A 216 -20.57 -43.15 -33.71
C ASP A 216 -20.69 -41.64 -33.85
N PHE A 217 -20.91 -41.17 -35.08
CA PHE A 217 -20.98 -39.74 -35.37
C PHE A 217 -22.08 -39.02 -34.58
N TYR A 218 -23.16 -39.72 -34.19
CA TYR A 218 -24.22 -39.17 -33.33
C TYR A 218 -23.66 -38.57 -32.02
N SER A 219 -22.60 -39.17 -31.46
CA SER A 219 -21.95 -38.64 -30.24
C SER A 219 -21.23 -37.31 -30.47
N LEU A 220 -20.97 -36.92 -31.72
CA LEU A 220 -20.34 -35.65 -32.11
C LEU A 220 -21.38 -34.57 -32.51
N GLU A 221 -22.68 -34.90 -32.55
CA GLU A 221 -23.70 -34.03 -33.12
C GLU A 221 -23.86 -32.70 -32.35
N ALA A 222 -23.77 -32.72 -31.03
CA ALA A 222 -23.82 -31.50 -30.21
C ALA A 222 -22.63 -30.57 -30.47
N ALA A 223 -21.43 -31.12 -30.68
CA ALA A 223 -20.25 -30.33 -31.06
C ALA A 223 -20.36 -29.80 -32.49
N PHE A 224 -20.83 -30.61 -33.43
CA PHE A 224 -21.04 -30.19 -34.82
C PHE A 224 -22.03 -29.02 -34.91
N ASN A 225 -23.21 -29.15 -34.29
CA ASN A 225 -24.23 -28.11 -34.32
C ASN A 225 -23.74 -26.79 -33.70
N PHE A 226 -22.90 -26.87 -32.65
CA PHE A 226 -22.36 -25.69 -32.00
C PHE A 226 -21.28 -24.99 -32.85
N TYR A 227 -20.46 -25.74 -33.58
CA TYR A 227 -19.36 -25.23 -34.40
C TYR A 227 -19.65 -25.28 -35.90
N GLU A 228 -20.93 -25.27 -36.31
CA GLU A 228 -21.34 -25.45 -37.71
C GLU A 228 -20.69 -24.40 -38.64
N GLU A 229 -20.55 -23.16 -38.17
CA GLU A 229 -19.92 -22.06 -38.93
C GLU A 229 -18.41 -22.26 -39.18
N ASP A 230 -17.74 -23.06 -38.35
CA ASP A 230 -16.31 -23.37 -38.46
C ASP A 230 -16.05 -24.61 -39.32
N LEU A 231 -17.09 -25.35 -39.71
CA LEU A 231 -17.00 -26.67 -40.33
C LEU A 231 -17.61 -26.72 -41.73
N SER A 232 -17.29 -27.77 -42.46
CA SER A 232 -17.96 -28.10 -43.72
C SER A 232 -19.37 -28.65 -43.48
N HIS A 233 -20.13 -28.86 -44.56
CA HIS A 233 -21.45 -29.51 -44.48
C HIS A 233 -21.40 -30.85 -43.73
N LYS A 234 -22.45 -31.13 -42.96
CA LYS A 234 -22.57 -32.29 -42.04
C LYS A 234 -22.12 -33.62 -42.66
N GLU A 235 -22.52 -33.91 -43.89
CA GLU A 235 -22.16 -35.15 -44.59
C GLU A 235 -20.66 -35.31 -44.80
N VAL A 236 -19.96 -34.20 -45.11
CA VAL A 236 -18.50 -34.19 -45.28
C VAL A 236 -17.81 -34.49 -43.95
N VAL A 237 -18.25 -33.81 -42.87
CA VAL A 237 -17.70 -34.00 -41.53
C VAL A 237 -17.95 -35.43 -41.03
N GLN A 238 -19.14 -35.97 -41.29
CA GLN A 238 -19.50 -37.34 -40.94
C GLN A 238 -18.63 -38.36 -41.66
N ASN A 239 -18.45 -38.23 -42.97
CA ASN A 239 -17.60 -39.12 -43.75
C ASN A 239 -16.13 -39.05 -43.29
N GLU A 240 -15.64 -37.84 -43.01
CA GLU A 240 -14.30 -37.62 -42.50
C GLU A 240 -14.09 -38.24 -41.10
N PHE A 241 -15.09 -38.13 -40.21
CA PHE A 241 -15.09 -38.80 -38.90
C PHE A 241 -15.03 -40.32 -39.04
N MET A 242 -15.78 -40.90 -39.98
CA MET A 242 -15.75 -42.35 -40.21
C MET A 242 -14.38 -42.82 -40.72
N LEU A 243 -13.74 -42.06 -41.63
CA LEU A 243 -12.37 -42.34 -42.08
C LEU A 243 -11.35 -42.21 -40.95
N TRP A 244 -11.49 -41.20 -40.09
CA TRP A 244 -10.65 -41.01 -38.91
C TRP A 244 -10.82 -42.15 -37.91
N LYS A 245 -12.05 -42.58 -37.65
CA LYS A 245 -12.38 -43.74 -36.82
C LYS A 245 -11.73 -45.01 -37.39
N GLU A 246 -11.91 -45.28 -38.68
CA GLU A 246 -11.35 -46.45 -39.34
C GLU A 246 -9.82 -46.48 -39.24
N LYS A 247 -9.15 -45.36 -39.56
CA LYS A 247 -7.69 -45.19 -39.41
C LYS A 247 -7.19 -45.66 -38.04
N TRP A 248 -7.84 -45.23 -36.95
CA TRP A 248 -7.42 -45.58 -35.59
C TRP A 248 -7.94 -46.92 -35.10
N SER A 249 -8.94 -47.51 -35.76
CA SER A 249 -9.47 -48.82 -35.41
C SER A 249 -8.54 -49.96 -35.87
N GLN A 250 -7.69 -49.68 -36.85
CA GLN A 250 -6.63 -50.56 -37.33
C GLN A 250 -5.37 -50.55 -36.43
N GLU A 251 -5.28 -49.59 -35.50
CA GLU A 251 -4.15 -49.45 -34.58
C GLU A 251 -4.38 -50.18 -33.26
N LYS A 252 -3.30 -50.62 -32.60
CA LYS A 252 -3.39 -51.21 -31.25
C LYS A 252 -3.80 -50.14 -30.24
N SER A 253 -4.67 -50.49 -29.29
CA SER A 253 -5.17 -49.63 -28.20
C SER A 253 -4.07 -48.81 -27.48
N GLU A 254 -2.87 -49.37 -27.33
CA GLU A 254 -1.71 -48.71 -26.70
C GLU A 254 -1.14 -47.55 -27.54
N ASN A 255 -1.28 -47.58 -28.86
CA ASN A 255 -0.77 -46.59 -29.80
C ASN A 255 -1.72 -45.40 -30.01
N LEU A 256 -2.97 -45.52 -29.55
CA LEU A 256 -4.00 -44.51 -29.75
C LEU A 256 -3.64 -43.23 -28.97
N PRO A 257 -3.57 -42.07 -29.66
CA PRO A 257 -3.46 -40.78 -29.01
C PRO A 257 -4.56 -40.58 -27.95
N LYS A 258 -4.14 -40.25 -26.73
CA LYS A 258 -5.04 -40.00 -25.59
C LYS A 258 -5.24 -38.51 -25.30
N THR A 259 -4.39 -37.65 -25.88
CA THR A 259 -4.43 -36.21 -25.67
C THR A 259 -4.71 -35.49 -26.98
N VAL A 260 -5.23 -34.27 -26.89
CA VAL A 260 -5.48 -33.43 -28.07
C VAL A 260 -4.19 -33.16 -28.85
N ILE A 261 -3.09 -32.86 -28.14
CA ILE A 261 -1.81 -32.56 -28.78
C ILE A 261 -1.27 -33.75 -29.56
N SER A 262 -1.23 -34.93 -28.96
CA SER A 262 -0.77 -36.15 -29.65
C SER A 262 -1.69 -36.53 -30.82
N SER A 263 -2.96 -36.12 -30.78
CA SER A 263 -3.91 -36.31 -31.88
C SER A 263 -3.65 -35.32 -33.02
N LEU A 264 -3.39 -34.05 -32.69
CA LEU A 264 -3.05 -32.99 -33.65
C LEU A 264 -1.75 -33.29 -34.41
N GLU A 265 -0.71 -33.76 -33.72
CA GLU A 265 0.57 -34.14 -34.34
C GLU A 265 0.42 -35.26 -35.37
N LYS A 266 -0.58 -36.15 -35.20
CA LYS A 266 -0.86 -37.28 -36.09
C LYS A 266 -2.04 -37.02 -37.05
N CYS A 267 -2.59 -35.80 -37.03
CA CYS A 267 -3.68 -35.37 -37.89
C CYS A 267 -3.12 -34.64 -39.11
N ASP A 268 -3.27 -35.24 -40.29
CA ASP A 268 -2.92 -34.58 -41.55
C ASP A 268 -4.05 -33.65 -41.97
N LYS A 269 -3.81 -32.34 -41.92
CA LYS A 269 -4.78 -31.29 -42.26
C LYS A 269 -5.33 -31.36 -43.69
N THR A 270 -4.64 -32.05 -44.60
CA THR A 270 -5.05 -32.21 -46.00
C THR A 270 -6.09 -33.31 -46.14
N PHE A 271 -5.89 -34.42 -45.41
CA PHE A 271 -6.80 -35.56 -45.42
C PHE A 271 -7.95 -35.41 -44.42
N PHE A 272 -7.72 -34.71 -43.31
CA PHE A 272 -8.66 -34.55 -42.22
C PHE A 272 -8.83 -33.07 -41.80
N PRO A 273 -9.30 -32.18 -42.69
CA PRO A 273 -9.44 -30.75 -42.39
C PRO A 273 -10.47 -30.44 -41.29
N ASN A 274 -11.63 -31.08 -41.25
CA ASN A 274 -12.65 -30.82 -40.23
C ASN A 274 -12.25 -31.43 -38.87
N ILE A 275 -11.65 -32.63 -38.85
CA ILE A 275 -11.12 -33.24 -37.63
C ILE A 275 -10.01 -32.35 -37.05
N TYR A 276 -9.15 -31.80 -37.92
CA TYR A 276 -8.10 -30.86 -37.52
C TYR A 276 -8.69 -29.61 -36.86
N ILE A 277 -9.73 -29.00 -37.43
CA ILE A 277 -10.44 -27.85 -36.82
C ILE A 277 -11.05 -28.22 -35.47
N LEU A 278 -11.75 -29.35 -35.36
CA LEU A 278 -12.34 -29.82 -34.10
C LEU A 278 -11.29 -30.07 -33.01
N LEU A 279 -10.15 -30.66 -33.37
CA LEU A 279 -9.02 -30.85 -32.44
C LEU A 279 -8.41 -29.51 -32.00
N GLN A 280 -8.31 -28.52 -32.90
CA GLN A 280 -7.84 -27.18 -32.57
C GLN A 280 -8.79 -26.47 -31.61
N LEU A 281 -10.11 -26.56 -31.86
CA LEU A 281 -11.13 -26.02 -30.97
C LEU A 281 -11.03 -26.66 -29.57
N LEU A 282 -10.90 -27.99 -29.50
CA LEU A 282 -10.76 -28.72 -28.23
C LEU A 282 -9.47 -28.32 -27.46
N ALA A 283 -8.38 -28.02 -28.16
CA ALA A 283 -7.11 -27.61 -27.54
C ALA A 283 -7.19 -26.21 -26.90
N VAL A 284 -7.95 -25.32 -27.54
CA VAL A 284 -8.11 -23.91 -27.19
C VAL A 284 -9.12 -23.71 -26.06
N LEU A 285 -9.97 -24.69 -25.78
CA LEU A 285 -10.87 -24.64 -24.62
C LEU A 285 -10.07 -24.45 -23.33
N PRO A 286 -10.42 -23.45 -22.52
CA PRO A 286 -9.70 -23.13 -21.30
C PRO A 286 -10.16 -24.10 -20.18
N VAL A 287 -9.20 -24.60 -19.40
CA VAL A 287 -9.39 -25.70 -18.41
C VAL A 287 -9.00 -25.28 -16.99
N SER A 288 -8.26 -24.17 -16.86
CA SER A 288 -7.83 -23.64 -15.57
C SER A 288 -7.38 -22.18 -15.69
N VAL A 289 -7.70 -21.39 -14.67
CA VAL A 289 -7.21 -20.01 -14.48
C VAL A 289 -5.75 -19.90 -13.97
N ALA A 290 -5.00 -21.00 -13.89
CA ALA A 290 -3.67 -21.01 -13.27
C ALA A 290 -2.66 -20.02 -13.91
N SER A 291 -2.78 -19.70 -15.20
CA SER A 291 -1.89 -18.72 -15.85
C SER A 291 -2.17 -17.27 -15.45
N VAL A 292 -3.43 -16.91 -15.28
CA VAL A 292 -3.80 -15.57 -14.79
C VAL A 292 -3.42 -15.42 -13.32
N GLU A 293 -3.64 -16.44 -12.49
CA GLU A 293 -3.16 -16.48 -11.09
C GLU A 293 -1.63 -16.37 -10.98
N ARG A 294 -0.87 -17.08 -11.83
CA ARG A 294 0.61 -16.97 -11.88
C ARG A 294 1.09 -15.58 -12.28
N SER A 295 0.34 -14.89 -13.13
CA SER A 295 0.65 -13.51 -13.53
C SER A 295 0.51 -12.58 -12.34
N PHE A 296 -0.55 -12.74 -11.53
CA PHE A 296 -0.70 -12.03 -10.27
C PHE A 296 0.36 -12.41 -9.23
N SER A 297 0.74 -13.69 -9.14
CA SER A 297 1.82 -14.13 -8.26
C SER A 297 3.15 -13.47 -8.63
N SER A 298 3.45 -13.39 -9.92
CA SER A 298 4.64 -12.70 -10.45
C SER A 298 4.57 -11.20 -10.17
N LEU A 299 3.43 -10.55 -10.42
CA LEU A 299 3.22 -9.13 -10.09
C LEU A 299 3.40 -8.87 -8.60
N ARG A 300 2.88 -9.74 -7.73
CA ARG A 300 3.05 -9.64 -6.29
C ARG A 300 4.51 -9.75 -5.90
N ARG A 301 5.27 -10.71 -6.46
CA ARG A 301 6.72 -10.84 -6.21
C ARG A 301 7.49 -9.60 -6.66
N LEU A 302 7.16 -9.06 -7.83
CA LEU A 302 7.79 -7.85 -8.36
C LEU A 302 7.43 -6.63 -7.52
N LYS A 303 6.17 -6.43 -7.14
CA LYS A 303 5.76 -5.34 -6.24
C LYS A 303 6.35 -5.50 -4.84
N THR A 304 6.44 -6.72 -4.30
CA THR A 304 7.16 -6.99 -3.05
C THR A 304 8.64 -6.65 -3.19
N TYR A 305 9.29 -7.06 -4.28
CA TYR A 305 10.67 -6.70 -4.56
C TYR A 305 10.85 -5.19 -4.69
N LEU A 306 10.02 -4.50 -5.48
CA LEU A 306 10.07 -3.04 -5.64
C LEU A 306 9.82 -2.27 -4.35
N ARG A 307 8.94 -2.79 -3.48
CA ARG A 307 8.74 -2.27 -2.13
C ARG A 307 9.96 -2.51 -1.25
N ASN A 308 10.70 -3.58 -1.49
CA ASN A 308 11.99 -3.83 -0.86
C ASN A 308 13.13 -3.01 -1.50
N THR A 309 12.98 -2.49 -2.73
CA THR A 309 13.90 -1.55 -3.40
C THR A 309 13.48 -0.08 -3.23
N THR A 310 12.54 0.22 -2.33
CA THR A 310 12.45 1.51 -1.63
C THR A 310 12.78 1.19 -0.19
N SER A 311 13.97 1.55 0.29
CA SER A 311 14.38 1.12 1.64
C SER A 311 14.01 2.19 2.66
N GLU A 312 12.88 2.01 3.32
CA GLU A 312 12.57 2.72 4.58
C GLU A 312 13.29 1.98 5.72
N SER A 313 14.31 2.60 6.31
CA SER A 313 15.04 2.00 7.45
C SER A 313 14.74 2.76 8.74
N LEU A 314 14.17 2.03 9.70
CA LEU A 314 13.75 2.55 10.99
C LEU A 314 14.81 2.20 12.04
N ASP A 315 15.62 3.20 12.40
CA ASP A 315 16.70 3.12 13.38
C ASP A 315 17.66 1.93 13.13
N PRO A 316 18.32 1.87 11.95
CA PRO A 316 19.16 0.74 11.54
C PRO A 316 20.23 0.44 12.59
N ALA A 317 20.48 -0.85 12.85
CA ALA A 317 21.35 -1.25 13.96
C ALA A 317 22.84 -0.94 13.69
N SER A 318 23.51 -0.28 14.64
CA SER A 318 24.97 0.00 14.62
C SER A 318 25.84 -1.21 15.00
N PRO A 319 25.55 -1.95 16.10
CA PRO A 319 26.46 -2.99 16.57
C PRO A 319 26.69 -4.08 15.52
N LEU A 320 27.96 -4.38 15.23
CA LEU A 320 28.45 -5.34 14.21
C LEU A 320 28.43 -4.87 12.75
N PHE A 321 27.86 -3.70 12.42
CA PHE A 321 27.65 -3.30 11.02
C PHE A 321 28.41 -2.03 10.60
N GLU A 322 28.61 -1.06 11.50
CA GLU A 322 29.06 0.31 11.17
C GLU A 322 30.44 0.38 10.45
N ASP A 323 31.37 -0.52 10.77
CA ASP A 323 32.75 -0.53 10.21
C ASP A 323 32.90 -1.18 8.83
N TYR A 324 31.85 -1.79 8.27
CA TYR A 324 31.94 -2.66 7.08
C TYR A 324 31.61 -1.97 5.73
N GLY A 325 31.46 -0.65 5.71
CA GLY A 325 31.47 0.17 4.49
C GLY A 325 30.35 -0.12 3.48
N GLY A 326 29.10 0.13 3.84
CA GLY A 326 27.93 0.19 2.95
C GLY A 326 27.50 -1.12 2.26
N LYS A 327 28.23 -2.23 2.46
CA LYS A 327 27.94 -3.53 1.82
C LYS A 327 27.14 -4.51 2.68
N VAL A 328 26.99 -4.24 3.97
CA VAL A 328 26.41 -5.17 4.94
C VAL A 328 25.24 -4.59 5.73
N TYR A 329 24.89 -3.34 5.46
CA TYR A 329 23.77 -2.61 6.05
C TYR A 329 23.11 -1.78 4.96
N VAL A 330 21.87 -1.34 5.20
CA VAL A 330 21.10 -0.51 4.25
C VAL A 330 21.88 0.74 3.90
N TYR A 331 22.11 0.97 2.61
CA TYR A 331 22.80 2.14 2.09
C TYR A 331 22.03 2.77 0.94
N LYS A 332 22.27 4.05 0.66
CA LYS A 332 21.59 4.82 -0.40
C LYS A 332 21.61 4.14 -1.77
N ASP A 333 22.63 3.34 -2.07
CA ASP A 333 22.74 2.66 -3.37
C ASP A 333 21.86 1.38 -3.48
N ASP A 334 21.20 0.95 -2.39
CA ASP A 334 20.38 -0.26 -2.34
C ASP A 334 18.98 -0.10 -2.96
N ALA A 335 18.56 1.13 -3.23
CA ALA A 335 17.22 1.48 -3.68
C ALA A 335 17.23 2.83 -4.43
N ASP A 336 16.21 3.09 -5.25
CA ASP A 336 16.09 4.39 -5.97
C ASP A 336 15.94 5.58 -5.01
N PHE A 337 15.37 5.31 -3.83
CA PHE A 337 15.23 6.24 -2.74
C PHE A 337 15.29 5.48 -1.42
N VAL A 338 16.06 6.03 -0.47
CA VAL A 338 16.31 5.44 0.85
C VAL A 338 16.14 6.55 1.87
N ASP A 339 15.17 6.42 2.74
CA ASP A 339 14.96 7.31 3.86
C ASP A 339 15.21 6.59 5.18
N ILE A 340 15.94 7.25 6.06
CA ILE A 340 16.37 6.70 7.35
C ILE A 340 15.81 7.55 8.47
N ILE A 341 15.23 6.92 9.49
CA ILE A 341 14.81 7.60 10.73
C ILE A 341 15.71 7.13 11.87
N HIS A 342 16.56 8.02 12.38
CA HIS A 342 17.46 7.74 13.50
C HIS A 342 16.77 8.12 14.81
N THR A 343 16.62 7.19 15.75
CA THR A 343 16.00 7.48 17.06
C THR A 343 16.84 7.07 18.25
N ASN A 344 17.80 6.15 18.06
CA ASN A 344 18.69 5.65 19.12
C ASN A 344 20.16 5.56 18.66
N ALA A 345 20.62 6.55 17.91
CA ALA A 345 21.99 6.70 17.40
C ALA A 345 23.01 7.19 18.45
N ASP A 346 22.94 6.67 19.69
CA ASP A 346 23.91 6.93 20.75
C ASP A 346 24.99 5.82 20.75
N LEU A 347 26.09 6.00 21.49
CA LEU A 347 27.09 4.93 21.62
C LEU A 347 26.48 3.73 22.36
N LEU A 348 26.91 2.52 22.00
CA LEU A 348 26.45 1.27 22.64
C LEU A 348 26.63 1.27 24.17
N ILE A 349 27.72 1.89 24.67
CA ILE A 349 27.98 2.04 26.11
C ILE A 349 26.91 2.89 26.84
N TYR A 350 26.20 3.75 26.11
CA TYR A 350 25.09 4.57 26.60
C TYR A 350 23.72 4.00 26.24
N GLY A 351 23.65 2.78 25.69
CA GLY A 351 22.41 2.10 25.33
C GLY A 351 21.89 2.42 23.92
N GLY A 352 22.69 3.07 23.08
CA GLY A 352 22.37 3.28 21.69
C GLY A 352 22.56 2.01 20.87
N VAL A 353 21.57 1.67 20.04
CA VAL A 353 21.64 0.53 19.12
C VAL A 353 21.51 0.95 17.66
N GLY A 354 21.16 2.20 17.37
CA GLY A 354 21.03 2.74 16.02
C GLY A 354 22.34 3.29 15.46
N MET A 355 22.46 3.41 14.14
CA MET A 355 23.60 4.03 13.45
C MET A 355 23.56 5.56 13.55
N GLU A 356 24.71 6.20 13.78
CA GLU A 356 24.84 7.67 13.78
C GLU A 356 25.20 8.22 12.41
N ILE A 357 25.89 7.42 11.59
CA ILE A 357 26.26 7.83 10.24
C ILE A 357 25.01 7.96 9.33
N PRO A 358 24.94 9.01 8.49
CA PRO A 358 23.89 9.12 7.49
C PRO A 358 24.16 8.13 6.35
N ILE A 359 23.17 7.29 6.06
CA ILE A 359 23.29 6.17 5.11
C ILE A 359 22.21 6.18 4.04
N GLY A 360 21.22 7.08 4.12
CA GLY A 360 20.16 7.23 3.14
C GLY A 360 20.44 8.27 2.06
N HIS A 361 19.45 8.42 1.18
CA HIS A 361 19.28 9.62 0.36
C HIS A 361 18.82 10.80 1.22
N VAL A 362 18.04 10.51 2.25
CA VAL A 362 17.61 11.44 3.29
C VAL A 362 17.66 10.77 4.66
N ASP A 363 18.18 11.48 5.66
CA ASP A 363 18.36 10.97 7.02
C ASP A 363 17.71 11.95 8.01
N TYR A 364 16.69 11.47 8.72
CA TYR A 364 15.95 12.24 9.70
C TYR A 364 16.42 11.92 11.12
N PHE A 365 16.73 12.96 11.89
CA PHE A 365 17.18 12.87 13.28
C PHE A 365 16.17 13.55 14.21
N PRO A 366 14.97 12.96 14.43
CA PRO A 366 13.99 13.46 15.39
C PRO A 366 14.63 13.59 16.77
N ASN A 367 14.50 14.77 17.37
CA ASN A 367 15.07 15.14 18.66
C ASN A 367 16.60 14.93 18.73
N GLY A 368 17.29 15.05 17.59
CA GLY A 368 18.72 14.82 17.45
C GLY A 368 19.10 13.36 17.23
N GLY A 369 18.12 12.47 17.13
CA GLY A 369 18.26 11.07 16.74
C GLY A 369 18.89 10.12 17.75
N LYS A 370 19.16 10.59 18.98
CA LYS A 370 19.78 9.77 20.05
C LYS A 370 18.80 9.41 21.17
N ARG A 371 18.08 10.41 21.69
CA ARG A 371 17.19 10.24 22.86
C ARG A 371 15.86 10.90 22.63
N GLN A 372 14.81 10.11 22.79
CA GLN A 372 13.47 10.51 22.42
C GLN A 372 12.69 10.98 23.65
N PRO A 373 11.94 12.09 23.55
CA PRO A 373 11.08 12.56 24.62
C PRO A 373 10.13 11.47 25.13
N GLY A 374 10.01 11.35 26.44
CA GLY A 374 9.18 10.33 27.11
C GLY A 374 9.90 9.00 27.37
N CYS A 375 11.11 8.78 26.85
CA CYS A 375 11.96 7.65 27.24
C CYS A 375 12.85 8.04 28.42
N LYS A 376 12.90 7.18 29.46
CA LYS A 376 13.75 7.39 30.65
C LYS A 376 15.20 6.95 30.35
N SER A 377 16.19 7.58 30.99
CA SER A 377 17.60 7.19 30.86
C SER A 377 18.14 6.62 32.17
N THR A 378 18.50 5.34 32.19
CA THR A 378 19.21 4.75 33.33
C THR A 378 20.60 4.26 32.92
N LEU A 379 21.63 4.92 33.46
CA LEU A 379 23.05 4.73 33.13
C LEU A 379 23.67 3.39 33.59
N LYS A 380 22.89 2.43 34.10
CA LYS A 380 23.39 1.27 34.86
C LYS A 380 23.08 -0.12 34.30
N GLY A 381 22.27 -0.26 33.24
CA GLY A 381 21.75 -1.57 32.79
C GLY A 381 22.09 -2.02 31.36
N ALA A 382 22.66 -1.15 30.52
CA ALA A 382 22.57 -1.31 29.06
C ALA A 382 23.18 -2.61 28.48
N PHE A 383 24.25 -3.15 29.09
CA PHE A 383 24.89 -4.38 28.61
C PHE A 383 24.08 -5.65 28.91
N MET A 384 23.20 -5.64 29.93
CA MET A 384 22.40 -6.81 30.32
C MET A 384 21.01 -6.81 29.68
N ASP A 385 20.45 -5.65 29.34
CA ASP A 385 19.11 -5.53 28.75
C ASP A 385 19.07 -5.96 27.27
N ILE A 386 20.17 -5.78 26.52
CA ILE A 386 20.30 -6.25 25.12
C ILE A 386 20.08 -7.76 25.00
N PHE A 387 20.52 -8.54 26.00
CA PHE A 387 20.39 -10.00 26.00
C PHE A 387 19.09 -10.52 26.63
N LYS A 388 18.29 -9.65 27.26
CA LYS A 388 17.08 -10.04 28.00
C LYS A 388 15.78 -9.44 27.46
N GLY A 389 15.83 -8.46 26.56
CA GLY A 389 14.65 -7.94 25.87
C GLY A 389 13.66 -7.18 26.75
N GLU A 390 14.05 -6.77 27.96
CA GLU A 390 13.23 -5.97 28.88
C GLU A 390 13.98 -4.70 29.25
N GLY A 391 13.46 -3.51 28.90
CA GLY A 391 14.02 -2.22 29.36
C GLY A 391 14.16 -1.11 28.31
N GLU A 392 14.50 0.08 28.81
CA GLU A 392 14.49 1.42 28.19
C GLU A 392 15.17 1.55 26.80
N ILE A 393 16.11 0.66 26.45
CA ILE A 393 16.74 0.56 25.12
C ILE A 393 15.68 0.38 24.03
N ALA A 394 14.65 -0.44 24.32
CA ALA A 394 13.54 -0.63 23.42
C ALA A 394 12.76 0.67 23.18
N CYS A 395 12.64 1.57 24.17
CA CYS A 395 11.81 2.79 24.01
C CYS A 395 12.36 3.76 22.96
N ASN A 396 13.66 4.05 22.99
CA ASN A 396 14.27 4.94 22.00
C ASN A 396 14.33 4.28 20.63
N HIS A 397 14.64 2.98 20.57
CA HIS A 397 14.76 2.22 19.32
C HIS A 397 13.39 2.01 18.64
N GLU A 398 12.37 1.57 19.38
CA GLU A 398 10.99 1.40 18.91
C GLU A 398 10.33 2.73 18.52
N ARG A 399 10.90 3.88 18.96
CA ARG A 399 10.35 5.18 18.61
C ARG A 399 10.30 5.41 17.10
N ALA A 400 11.25 4.91 16.32
CA ALA A 400 11.21 5.05 14.86
C ALA A 400 9.92 4.46 14.27
N VAL A 401 9.51 3.27 14.73
CA VAL A 401 8.25 2.62 14.32
C VAL A 401 7.04 3.47 14.69
N HIS A 402 7.04 4.01 15.90
CA HIS A 402 5.96 4.86 16.38
C HIS A 402 5.84 6.18 15.62
N LEU A 403 6.96 6.84 15.31
CA LEU A 403 6.97 8.07 14.53
C LEU A 403 6.53 7.81 13.09
N PHE A 404 7.03 6.74 12.47
CA PHE A 404 6.61 6.34 11.13
C PHE A 404 5.10 6.05 11.08
N THR A 405 4.58 5.30 12.05
CA THR A 405 3.13 5.01 12.15
C THR A 405 2.30 6.28 12.30
N ASP A 406 2.77 7.26 13.08
CA ASP A 406 2.07 8.55 13.26
C ASP A 406 1.94 9.31 11.93
N THR A 407 2.93 9.19 11.04
CA THR A 407 2.89 9.83 9.71
C THR A 407 1.84 9.24 8.77
N ILE A 408 1.46 7.97 8.99
CA ILE A 408 0.41 7.27 8.22
C ILE A 408 -0.97 7.59 8.79
N LEU A 409 -1.11 7.57 10.11
CA LEU A 409 -2.41 7.71 10.78
C LEU A 409 -2.91 9.16 10.78
N ASN A 410 -2.01 10.14 10.68
CA ASN A 410 -2.31 11.57 10.84
C ASN A 410 -1.81 12.43 9.66
N PRO A 411 -2.11 12.08 8.40
CA PRO A 411 -1.48 12.72 7.22
C PRO A 411 -1.89 14.19 7.03
N ASP A 412 -3.11 14.57 7.44
CA ASP A 412 -3.65 15.92 7.23
C ASP A 412 -3.56 16.81 8.48
N SER A 413 -3.39 16.22 9.67
CA SER A 413 -3.32 16.96 10.93
C SER A 413 -1.91 17.40 11.29
N CYS A 414 -0.87 16.70 10.81
CA CYS A 414 0.52 17.08 11.06
C CYS A 414 1.50 16.53 10.01
N GLN A 415 2.22 17.42 9.33
CA GLN A 415 3.06 17.05 8.18
C GLN A 415 4.46 16.52 8.53
N HIS A 416 4.83 16.45 9.82
CA HIS A 416 6.16 15.99 10.26
C HIS A 416 7.31 16.73 9.55
N ILE A 417 7.18 18.06 9.47
CA ILE A 417 8.14 18.93 8.79
C ILE A 417 9.50 18.84 9.49
N ALA A 418 10.53 18.59 8.70
CA ALA A 418 11.90 18.52 9.13
C ALA A 418 12.75 19.59 8.42
N TYR A 419 13.75 20.10 9.13
CA TYR A 419 14.55 21.24 8.69
C TYR A 419 15.96 20.78 8.34
N PRO A 420 16.47 21.15 7.15
CA PRO A 420 17.85 20.84 6.79
C PRO A 420 18.79 21.65 7.67
N CYS A 421 19.75 20.99 8.30
CA CYS A 421 20.72 21.66 9.17
C CYS A 421 22.03 20.87 9.22
N SER A 422 23.13 21.56 9.48
CA SER A 422 24.47 20.95 9.55
C SER A 422 24.65 20.04 10.77
N ASN A 423 24.02 20.39 11.90
CA ASN A 423 24.07 19.64 13.15
C ASN A 423 22.87 20.01 14.04
N TYR A 424 22.56 19.12 14.99
CA TYR A 424 21.43 19.31 15.90
C TYR A 424 21.58 20.53 16.82
N SER A 425 22.80 20.92 17.21
CA SER A 425 23.01 22.06 18.10
C SER A 425 22.64 23.39 17.44
N ASP A 426 22.97 23.57 16.16
CA ASP A 426 22.55 24.74 15.39
C ASP A 426 21.04 24.78 15.16
N PHE A 427 20.42 23.60 14.96
CA PHE A 427 18.96 23.47 14.91
C PHE A 427 18.31 23.88 16.24
N GLN A 428 18.84 23.41 17.38
CA GLN A 428 18.35 23.80 18.71
C GLN A 428 18.48 25.30 18.99
N LEU A 429 19.48 25.96 18.40
CA LEU A 429 19.67 27.42 18.47
C LEU A 429 18.80 28.18 17.46
N GLY A 430 17.88 27.52 16.77
CA GLY A 430 16.93 28.13 15.84
C GLY A 430 17.57 28.68 14.56
N LYS A 431 18.80 28.29 14.22
CA LYS A 431 19.52 28.80 13.04
C LYS A 431 19.00 28.25 11.71
N CYS A 432 18.29 27.13 11.75
CA CYS A 432 17.86 26.37 10.57
C CYS A 432 16.32 26.33 10.40
N LEU A 433 15.56 27.14 11.13
CA LEU A 433 14.09 27.08 11.16
C LEU A 433 13.40 27.78 9.98
N SER A 434 14.15 28.15 8.94
CA SER A 434 13.63 28.78 7.73
C SER A 434 13.75 27.81 6.55
N CYS A 435 12.62 27.33 6.05
CA CYS A 435 12.56 26.59 4.79
C CYS A 435 11.22 26.85 4.09
N ASP A 436 11.19 26.62 2.78
CA ASP A 436 9.98 26.64 1.95
C ASP A 436 9.49 25.22 1.63
N ALA A 437 8.35 25.09 0.96
CA ALA A 437 7.76 23.79 0.61
C ALA A 437 8.66 22.89 -0.28
N ASN A 438 9.71 23.46 -0.89
CA ASN A 438 10.65 22.74 -1.75
C ASN A 438 11.95 22.37 -1.02
N THR A 439 12.27 23.02 0.08
CA THR A 439 13.51 22.83 0.86
C THR A 439 13.28 22.12 2.19
N CYS A 440 12.09 22.27 2.80
CA CYS A 440 11.74 21.49 3.99
C CYS A 440 11.62 20.01 3.63
N GLY A 441 12.11 19.17 4.53
CA GLY A 441 11.93 17.73 4.46
C GLY A 441 10.60 17.32 5.08
N GLN A 442 10.10 16.16 4.68
CA GLN A 442 8.93 15.53 5.28
C GLN A 442 9.32 14.13 5.73
N MET A 443 9.30 13.86 7.04
CA MET A 443 9.66 12.55 7.56
C MET A 443 8.50 11.55 7.44
N GLY A 444 8.78 10.27 7.20
CA GLY A 444 7.83 9.16 7.27
C GLY A 444 7.25 8.74 5.92
N TYR A 445 6.01 8.24 5.89
CA TYR A 445 5.41 7.59 4.71
C TYR A 445 5.40 8.41 3.40
N ARG A 446 5.45 9.75 3.51
CA ARG A 446 5.58 10.66 2.37
C ARG A 446 6.96 11.31 2.33
N ALA A 447 7.99 10.50 2.59
CA ALA A 447 9.37 10.96 2.74
C ALA A 447 9.79 11.85 1.57
N LYS A 448 10.29 13.04 1.88
CA LYS A 448 10.79 14.00 0.88
C LYS A 448 12.00 14.74 1.45
N GLY A 449 13.09 14.78 0.69
CA GLY A 449 14.27 15.55 1.05
C GLY A 449 15.53 14.96 0.45
N SER A 450 16.66 15.63 0.67
CA SER A 450 17.99 15.08 0.38
C SER A 450 18.99 15.56 1.43
N GLY A 451 19.74 14.64 2.02
CA GLY A 451 20.70 14.93 3.09
C GLY A 451 20.08 14.85 4.50
N ILE A 452 20.64 15.64 5.42
CA ILE A 452 20.37 15.53 6.86
C ILE A 452 19.28 16.51 7.29
N TYR A 453 18.28 16.01 8.01
CA TYR A 453 17.16 16.79 8.52
C TYR A 453 16.93 16.58 10.02
N TYR A 454 16.50 17.65 10.71
CA TYR A 454 16.15 17.62 12.12
C TYR A 454 14.71 18.10 12.35
N LEU A 455 14.07 17.52 13.35
CA LEU A 455 12.73 17.88 13.80
C LEU A 455 12.58 17.60 15.31
N MET A 456 11.53 18.11 15.92
CA MET A 456 11.20 17.83 17.33
C MET A 456 9.85 17.12 17.43
N THR A 457 9.69 16.26 18.42
CA THR A 457 8.45 15.49 18.64
C THR A 457 7.99 15.60 20.09
N LYS A 458 6.70 15.37 20.34
CA LYS A 458 6.12 15.29 21.68
C LYS A 458 6.59 14.03 22.43
N PRO A 459 6.52 14.01 23.77
CA PRO A 459 6.85 12.82 24.56
C PRO A 459 5.78 11.71 24.54
N LYS A 460 4.55 12.00 24.09
CA LYS A 460 3.40 11.08 24.07
C LYS A 460 2.67 11.17 22.71
N LYS A 461 1.91 10.13 22.35
CA LYS A 461 1.08 10.10 21.13
C LYS A 461 -0.06 11.15 21.20
N PRO A 462 -0.42 11.79 20.07
CA PRO A 462 0.31 11.81 18.80
C PRO A 462 1.66 12.52 18.99
N PHE A 463 2.72 11.93 18.45
CA PHE A 463 4.10 12.39 18.68
C PHE A 463 4.43 13.60 17.82
N CYS A 464 3.71 13.84 16.74
CA CYS A 464 3.95 14.99 15.89
C CYS A 464 3.88 16.33 16.64
N ALA A 465 4.81 17.24 16.36
CA ALA A 465 4.83 18.60 16.84
C ALA A 465 5.31 19.55 15.73
N ASP A 466 4.72 20.74 15.64
CA ASP A 466 5.33 21.82 14.87
C ASP A 466 6.56 22.35 15.63
N VAL A 467 7.49 23.00 14.94
CA VAL A 467 8.64 23.65 15.57
C VAL A 467 8.42 25.16 15.59
N GLY A 468 8.55 25.76 16.77
CA GLY A 468 8.53 27.20 16.98
C GLY A 468 9.90 27.75 17.36
N LYS A 469 10.00 29.08 17.40
CA LYS A 469 11.22 29.81 17.74
C LYS A 469 10.98 30.73 18.94
N LEU A 470 11.74 30.53 20.00
CA LEU A 470 11.83 31.43 21.15
C LEU A 470 13.03 32.36 20.97
N HIS A 471 12.80 33.66 21.11
CA HIS A 471 13.85 34.68 21.09
C HIS A 471 13.72 35.55 22.34
N VAL A 472 14.83 35.67 23.06
CA VAL A 472 14.94 36.44 24.30
C VAL A 472 16.09 37.40 24.17
N GLN A 473 15.84 38.68 24.38
CA GLN A 473 16.86 39.72 24.36
C GLN A 473 17.07 40.27 25.76
N TYR A 474 18.32 40.45 26.16
CA TYR A 474 18.66 41.11 27.42
C TYR A 474 18.83 42.62 27.20
N PRO A 475 18.45 43.46 28.18
CA PRO A 475 18.62 44.90 28.04
C PRO A 475 20.09 45.28 27.88
N SER A 476 20.36 46.34 27.13
CA SER A 476 21.73 46.86 26.97
C SER A 476 22.18 47.70 28.17
N ALA A 477 21.24 48.30 28.90
CA ALA A 477 21.50 49.24 29.99
C ALA A 477 21.69 48.59 31.37
N ILE A 478 21.63 47.25 31.47
CA ILE A 478 21.81 46.54 32.75
C ILE A 478 23.27 46.19 33.04
N LYS A 479 23.58 45.90 34.31
CA LYS A 479 24.90 45.38 34.70
C LYS A 479 25.00 43.89 34.35
N LYS A 480 26.22 43.46 34.01
CA LYS A 480 26.54 42.03 33.87
C LYS A 480 26.17 41.26 35.14
N SER A 481 25.67 40.04 34.98
CA SER A 481 25.32 39.16 36.09
C SER A 481 25.81 37.73 35.87
N PHE A 482 25.60 36.86 36.85
CA PHE A 482 25.85 35.42 36.80
C PHE A 482 24.65 34.70 37.40
N GLY A 483 24.08 33.75 36.67
CA GLY A 483 22.89 33.05 37.11
C GLY A 483 22.13 32.33 36.00
N SER A 484 21.03 31.68 36.39
CA SER A 484 20.11 31.01 35.49
C SER A 484 18.86 31.84 35.26
N VAL A 485 18.43 31.97 34.00
CA VAL A 485 17.09 32.48 33.65
C VAL A 485 16.25 31.31 33.17
N ILE A 486 15.05 31.17 33.73
CA ILE A 486 14.11 30.11 33.42
C ILE A 486 12.79 30.76 33.00
N LEU A 487 12.25 30.36 31.85
CA LEU A 487 10.89 30.69 31.45
C LEU A 487 9.97 29.51 31.78
N THR A 488 8.83 29.78 32.38
CA THR A 488 7.76 28.81 32.60
C THR A 488 6.58 29.19 31.73
N LEU A 489 6.30 28.35 30.73
CA LEU A 489 5.12 28.44 29.89
C LEU A 489 3.96 27.77 30.62
N VAL A 490 2.82 28.44 30.70
CA VAL A 490 1.60 27.90 31.33
C VAL A 490 0.50 27.86 30.28
N GLY A 491 0.02 26.65 29.99
CA GLY A 491 -1.10 26.44 29.07
C GLY A 491 -2.44 26.76 29.71
N ALA A 492 -3.50 26.90 28.91
CA ALA A 492 -4.86 27.18 29.40
C ALA A 492 -5.40 26.12 30.38
N ASN A 493 -4.93 24.88 30.27
CA ASN A 493 -5.31 23.78 31.17
C ASN A 493 -4.49 23.73 32.46
N GLY A 494 -3.55 24.66 32.65
CA GLY A 494 -2.67 24.73 33.82
C GLY A 494 -1.38 23.89 33.71
N ASP A 495 -1.21 23.15 32.62
CA ASP A 495 0.04 22.44 32.31
C ASP A 495 1.21 23.43 32.21
N LYS A 496 2.38 23.01 32.71
CA LYS A 496 3.58 23.86 32.79
C LYS A 496 4.77 23.23 32.08
N GLU A 497 5.49 24.05 31.32
CA GLU A 497 6.75 23.67 30.70
C GLU A 497 7.84 24.68 31.06
N ASN A 498 8.98 24.19 31.54
CA ASN A 498 10.10 25.03 31.96
C ASN A 498 11.20 24.99 30.90
N ILE A 499 11.62 26.18 30.46
CA ILE A 499 12.70 26.39 29.50
C ILE A 499 13.83 27.11 30.22
N THR A 500 14.93 26.41 30.45
CA THR A 500 16.14 26.99 31.05
C THR A 500 16.98 27.66 29.96
N LEU A 501 17.10 28.99 30.00
CA LEU A 501 17.82 29.78 28.99
C LEU A 501 19.33 29.82 29.24
N SER A 502 19.76 29.65 30.48
CA SER A 502 21.16 29.74 30.88
C SER A 502 21.50 28.80 32.04
N LYS A 503 22.75 28.35 32.10
CA LYS A 503 23.26 27.50 33.20
C LYS A 503 23.34 28.30 34.51
N LYS A 504 23.41 27.58 35.63
CA LYS A 504 23.39 28.17 36.99
C LYS A 504 24.51 29.19 37.22
N ASP A 505 25.67 29.02 36.61
CA ASP A 505 26.88 29.83 36.75
C ASP A 505 27.22 30.62 35.47
N GLU A 506 26.31 30.66 34.50
CA GLU A 506 26.55 31.31 33.22
C GLU A 506 26.64 32.84 33.36
N LYS A 507 27.57 33.44 32.61
CA LYS A 507 27.70 34.89 32.52
C LYS A 507 26.56 35.47 31.69
N LEU A 508 25.71 36.27 32.32
CA LEU A 508 24.64 37.01 31.67
C LEU A 508 25.16 38.39 31.26
N SER A 509 25.40 38.55 29.97
CA SER A 509 25.99 39.78 29.41
C SER A 509 24.90 40.75 28.93
N PRO A 510 25.00 42.06 29.21
CA PRO A 510 24.04 43.05 28.71
C PRO A 510 23.96 43.04 27.18
N GLY A 511 22.76 43.24 26.63
CA GLY A 511 22.52 43.25 25.18
C GLY A 511 22.62 41.88 24.49
N ALA A 512 22.98 40.81 25.20
CA ALA A 512 23.04 39.49 24.61
C ALA A 512 21.64 38.95 24.29
N GLU A 513 21.56 38.04 23.33
CA GLU A 513 20.33 37.36 22.96
C GLU A 513 20.45 35.83 23.11
N LYS A 514 19.30 35.19 23.27
CA LYS A 514 19.13 33.74 23.26
C LYS A 514 18.04 33.37 22.29
N VAL A 515 18.35 32.48 21.36
CA VAL A 515 17.41 31.90 20.40
C VAL A 515 17.36 30.40 20.61
N LEU A 516 16.16 29.83 20.72
CA LEU A 516 15.93 28.40 20.88
C LEU A 516 14.80 27.91 19.99
N ALA A 517 14.97 26.73 19.40
CA ALA A 517 13.89 25.97 18.78
C ALA A 517 13.08 25.23 19.87
N LEU A 518 11.75 25.21 19.73
CA LEU A 518 10.84 24.57 20.68
C LEU A 518 9.79 23.72 19.97
N PRO A 519 9.39 22.56 20.52
CA PRO A 519 8.24 21.84 20.01
C PRO A 519 6.96 22.57 20.42
N ILE A 520 6.12 22.93 19.45
CA ILE A 520 4.77 23.45 19.71
C ILE A 520 3.89 22.28 20.18
N ASN A 521 3.75 22.18 21.49
CA ASN A 521 2.95 21.18 22.17
C ASN A 521 1.61 21.76 22.66
N ASP A 522 0.87 20.97 23.43
CA ASP A 522 -0.46 21.36 23.92
C ASP A 522 -0.41 22.51 24.94
N VAL A 523 0.75 22.77 25.56
CA VAL A 523 0.96 23.93 26.46
C VAL A 523 0.95 25.24 25.66
N LEU A 524 1.48 25.22 24.44
CA LEU A 524 1.55 26.37 23.55
C LEU A 524 0.27 26.59 22.73
N ARG A 525 -0.70 25.67 22.79
CA ARG A 525 -1.97 25.72 22.03
C ARG A 525 -3.17 25.30 22.91
N PRO A 526 -3.80 26.22 23.67
CA PRO A 526 -3.48 27.65 23.82
C PRO A 526 -2.61 27.97 25.04
N LEU A 527 -1.63 28.85 24.84
CA LEU A 527 -0.80 29.43 25.91
C LEU A 527 -1.62 30.45 26.73
N SER A 528 -1.62 30.31 28.05
CA SER A 528 -2.30 31.22 28.97
C SER A 528 -1.37 32.36 29.43
N LYS A 529 -0.16 32.03 29.85
CA LYS A 529 0.82 33.02 30.32
C LYS A 529 2.26 32.51 30.31
N VAL A 530 3.19 33.45 30.38
CA VAL A 530 4.63 33.18 30.50
C VAL A 530 5.15 33.81 31.78
N MET A 531 5.85 33.02 32.58
CA MET A 531 6.52 33.48 33.79
C MET A 531 8.04 33.41 33.59
N ALA A 532 8.77 34.36 34.14
CA ALA A 532 10.22 34.37 34.15
C ALA A 532 10.75 34.28 35.58
N LEU A 533 11.80 33.49 35.78
CA LEU A 533 12.51 33.33 37.04
C LEU A 533 13.99 33.58 36.82
N TYR A 534 14.59 34.41 37.66
CA TYR A 534 16.03 34.60 37.72
C TYR A 534 16.58 33.97 39.01
N LEU A 535 17.55 33.07 38.87
CA LEU A 535 18.27 32.45 39.98
C LEU A 535 19.70 32.94 39.98
N ARG A 536 20.03 33.76 40.98
CA ARG A 536 21.36 34.33 41.16
C ARG A 536 22.39 33.24 41.48
N TYR A 537 23.54 33.33 40.83
CA TYR A 537 24.70 32.51 41.20
C TYR A 537 25.40 33.08 42.43
N ASN A 538 25.68 32.23 43.42
CA ASN A 538 26.47 32.55 44.60
C ASN A 538 27.64 31.57 44.71
N GLY A 539 28.76 31.89 44.05
CA GLY A 539 30.00 31.12 44.11
C GLY A 539 31.09 31.81 44.93
N TRP A 540 32.22 31.11 45.10
CA TRP A 540 33.34 31.62 45.90
C TRP A 540 34.06 32.80 45.23
N PHE A 541 34.17 32.78 43.89
CA PHE A 541 34.92 33.76 43.11
C PHE A 541 34.04 34.77 42.37
N THR A 542 32.77 34.44 42.12
CA THR A 542 31.84 35.28 41.37
C THR A 542 30.44 35.22 41.99
N LYS A 543 29.75 36.36 41.97
CA LYS A 543 28.39 36.51 42.47
C LYS A 543 27.53 37.23 41.44
N GLY A 544 26.32 36.74 41.22
CA GLY A 544 25.33 37.43 40.39
C GLY A 544 24.83 38.73 41.04
N ALA A 545 24.20 39.57 40.25
CA ALA A 545 23.42 40.72 40.72
C ALA A 545 22.13 40.24 41.41
N GLU A 546 21.55 41.09 42.27
CA GLU A 546 20.27 40.82 42.96
C GLU A 546 19.08 40.88 42.01
N THR A 547 19.21 41.63 40.92
CA THR A 547 18.22 41.72 39.86
C THR A 547 18.87 41.49 38.50
N PHE A 548 18.06 41.02 37.54
CA PHE A 548 18.45 40.86 36.15
C PHE A 548 17.30 41.24 35.23
N GLY A 549 17.59 41.67 34.00
CA GLY A 549 16.58 42.22 33.09
C GLY A 549 16.33 41.37 31.85
N LEU A 550 15.09 41.40 31.33
CA LEU A 550 14.73 40.92 29.99
C LEU A 550 14.15 42.09 29.19
N ALA A 551 14.70 42.39 28.01
CA ALA A 551 14.21 43.45 27.14
C ALA A 551 13.04 42.97 26.27
N SER A 552 13.14 41.74 25.76
CA SER A 552 12.05 41.13 25.02
C SER A 552 12.02 39.61 25.16
N VAL A 553 10.83 39.04 25.08
CA VAL A 553 10.58 37.60 24.99
C VAL A 553 9.52 37.38 23.93
N THR A 554 9.86 36.65 22.87
CA THR A 554 8.93 36.33 21.79
C THR A 554 8.96 34.85 21.46
N ILE A 555 7.79 34.29 21.15
CA ILE A 555 7.60 32.91 20.70
C ILE A 555 6.83 32.97 19.39
N THR A 556 7.39 32.40 18.33
CA THR A 556 6.78 32.36 16.99
C THR A 556 6.56 30.93 16.53
N ASN A 557 5.54 30.72 15.69
CA ASN A 557 5.32 29.44 15.01
C ASN A 557 6.27 29.30 13.80
N SER A 558 6.18 28.18 13.07
CA SER A 558 6.99 27.91 11.87
C SER A 558 6.76 28.87 10.70
N LYS A 559 5.65 29.63 10.69
CA LYS A 559 5.33 30.67 9.70
C LYS A 559 5.82 32.07 10.12
N GLY A 560 6.36 32.20 11.33
CA GLY A 560 6.78 33.48 11.91
C GLY A 560 5.67 34.24 12.66
N ASP A 561 4.47 33.69 12.78
CA ASP A 561 3.40 34.34 13.54
C ASP A 561 3.67 34.25 15.04
N TYR A 562 3.46 35.35 15.77
CA TYR A 562 3.62 35.39 17.22
C TYR A 562 2.57 34.54 17.93
N ILE A 563 3.04 33.56 18.71
CA ILE A 563 2.27 32.86 19.74
C ILE A 563 2.26 33.69 21.03
N PHE A 564 3.43 34.25 21.37
CA PHE A 564 3.60 35.13 22.52
C PHE A 564 4.60 36.22 22.21
N LYS A 565 4.40 37.41 22.78
CA LYS A 565 5.34 38.52 22.67
C LYS A 565 5.22 39.43 23.90
N SER A 566 6.37 39.84 24.42
CA SER A 566 6.50 40.79 25.52
C SER A 566 7.73 41.65 25.22
N CYS A 567 7.54 42.91 24.85
CA CYS A 567 8.63 43.81 24.42
C CYS A 567 8.37 45.31 24.69
N ASP A 568 7.29 45.66 25.40
CA ASP A 568 6.91 47.07 25.61
C ASP A 568 7.89 47.81 26.55
N GLU A 569 8.42 47.12 27.55
CA GLU A 569 9.29 47.67 28.58
C GLU A 569 10.28 46.61 29.11
N ASP A 570 11.45 47.05 29.59
CA ASP A 570 12.43 46.16 30.24
C ASP A 570 11.82 45.52 31.51
N ILE A 571 11.75 44.20 31.53
CA ILE A 571 11.26 43.41 32.66
C ILE A 571 12.40 43.22 33.65
N ILE A 572 12.24 43.69 34.89
CA ILE A 572 13.22 43.49 35.97
C ILE A 572 12.82 42.27 36.81
N LEU A 573 13.66 41.25 36.79
CA LEU A 573 13.54 40.03 37.59
C LEU A 573 14.34 40.18 38.88
N LYS A 574 13.76 39.75 40.01
CA LYS A 574 14.44 39.62 41.31
C LYS A 574 14.86 38.18 41.54
N ASP A 575 15.95 38.00 42.29
CA ASP A 575 16.45 36.67 42.65
C ASP A 575 15.37 35.83 43.35
N ASN A 576 15.15 34.63 42.83
CA ASN A 576 14.22 33.63 43.38
C ASN A 576 12.74 34.08 43.42
N GLU A 577 12.35 35.06 42.60
CA GLU A 577 10.97 35.51 42.45
C GLU A 577 10.48 35.27 41.02
N TYR A 578 9.29 34.68 40.88
CA TYR A 578 8.64 34.56 39.58
C TYR A 578 7.96 35.86 39.19
N GLN A 579 8.21 36.33 37.97
CA GLN A 579 7.55 37.48 37.37
C GLN A 579 6.71 37.03 36.17
N GLU A 580 5.43 37.36 36.16
CA GLU A 580 4.58 37.16 34.98
C GLU A 580 4.91 38.22 33.92
N LEU A 581 5.09 37.78 32.68
CA LEU A 581 5.39 38.64 31.53
C LEU A 581 4.09 39.16 30.94
N LYS A 582 3.99 40.48 30.78
CA LYS A 582 2.82 41.12 30.14
C LYS A 582 2.87 40.89 28.64
N GLN A 583 1.75 40.45 28.07
CA GLN A 583 1.64 40.27 26.63
C GLN A 583 1.46 41.63 25.92
N THR A 584 2.28 41.87 24.91
CA THR A 584 2.25 43.09 24.11
C THR A 584 1.16 43.03 23.05
N ALA A 585 0.36 44.10 22.92
CA ALA A 585 -0.70 44.19 21.90
C ALA A 585 -0.16 44.62 20.51
N GLY A 586 0.88 45.46 20.48
CA GLY A 586 1.51 46.00 19.26
C GLY A 586 2.61 45.12 18.66
N THR A 587 3.38 45.63 17.70
CA THR A 587 4.51 44.90 17.10
C THR A 587 5.76 45.01 17.96
N CYS A 588 6.34 43.85 18.27
CA CYS A 588 7.77 43.69 18.50
C CYS A 588 8.43 43.40 17.14
#